data_AF-A0A2H0Z7T2-F1
#
_entry.id   AF-A0A2H0Z7T2-F1
#
_cell.length_a   1.000
_cell.length_b   1.000
_cell.length_c   1.000
_cell.angle_alpha   90.00
_cell.angle_beta   90.00
_cell.angle_gamma   90.00
#
_symmetry.space_group_name_H-M   'P 1'
#
loop_
_entity.id
_entity.type
_entity.pdbx_description
1 polymer ?
#
loop_
_entity_poly.entity_id
_entity_poly.type
_entity_poly.pdbx_seq_one_letter_code
_entity_poly.pdbx_strand_id
1 'polypeptide(L)'
;MKGGGYKKTVKECMAAAALFLVLQPFILAETGVGEKEFSIGPRAIRTSPRDADEGSWSAGGQVRLYLSPALGLEGSIDYIRHDYGPLTQIKTYPVQASLLAYLMPDSAVCPFLLGGAGWYYT
;
A
#
# COMPACT_ATOMS: atom_id res chain seq x y z
N MET A 1 -42.93 4.58 20.05
CA MET A 1 -42.58 4.25 18.64
C MET A 1 -41.07 4.02 18.53
N LYS A 2 -40.69 2.82 18.05
CA LYS A 2 -39.42 2.42 17.40
C LYS A 2 -38.06 2.78 18.05
N GLY A 3 -37.67 2.03 19.09
CA GLY A 3 -36.27 1.88 19.55
C GLY A 3 -35.50 0.76 18.83
N GLY A 4 -35.65 0.65 17.50
CA GLY A 4 -35.15 -0.47 16.70
C GLY A 4 -33.88 -0.21 15.87
N GLY A 5 -33.45 1.05 15.74
CA GLY A 5 -32.35 1.44 14.85
C GLY A 5 -30.95 1.05 15.36
N TYR A 6 -30.70 1.24 16.66
CA TYR A 6 -29.38 1.02 17.26
C TYR A 6 -28.88 -0.43 17.14
N LYS A 7 -29.77 -1.42 17.31
CA LYS A 7 -29.42 -2.84 17.22
C LYS A 7 -29.13 -3.30 15.78
N LYS A 8 -29.66 -2.60 14.77
CA LYS A 8 -29.44 -2.92 13.36
C LYS A 8 -28.04 -2.49 12.93
N THR A 9 -27.64 -1.26 13.29
CA THR A 9 -26.33 -0.69 12.96
C THR A 9 -25.18 -1.47 13.61
N VAL A 10 -25.33 -1.94 14.85
CA VAL A 10 -24.30 -2.76 15.51
C VAL A 10 -24.15 -4.13 14.84
N LYS A 11 -25.25 -4.76 14.41
CA LYS A 11 -25.21 -6.03 13.67
C LYS A 11 -24.56 -5.88 12.28
N GLU A 12 -24.83 -4.78 11.59
CA GLU A 12 -24.22 -4.47 10.30
C GLU A 12 -22.71 -4.21 10.44
N CYS A 13 -22.27 -3.47 11.47
CA CYS A 13 -20.84 -3.29 11.76
C CYS A 13 -20.14 -4.61 12.14
N MET A 14 -20.79 -5.46 12.94
CA MET A 14 -20.26 -6.79 13.29
C MET A 14 -20.16 -7.72 12.07
N ALA A 15 -21.14 -7.69 11.17
CA ALA A 15 -21.11 -8.47 9.94
C ALA A 15 -20.04 -7.96 8.96
N ALA A 16 -19.85 -6.64 8.85
CA ALA A 16 -18.79 -6.05 8.05
C ALA A 16 -17.39 -6.39 8.61
N ALA A 17 -17.22 -6.35 9.94
CA ALA A 17 -15.97 -6.76 10.60
C ALA A 17 -15.68 -8.26 10.44
N ALA A 18 -16.71 -9.11 10.53
CA ALA A 18 -16.59 -10.55 10.28
C ALA A 18 -16.23 -10.84 8.81
N LEU A 19 -16.80 -10.12 7.84
CA LEU A 19 -16.45 -10.24 6.44
C LEU A 19 -14.99 -9.80 6.18
N PHE A 20 -14.52 -8.77 6.87
CA PHE A 20 -13.13 -8.32 6.82
C PHE A 20 -12.15 -9.33 7.41
N LEU A 21 -12.54 -10.04 8.49
CA LEU A 21 -11.78 -11.11 9.14
C LEU A 21 -11.72 -12.39 8.31
N VAL A 22 -12.78 -12.73 7.58
CA VAL A 22 -12.82 -13.92 6.72
C VAL A 22 -12.09 -13.72 5.38
N LEU A 23 -11.88 -12.48 4.94
CA LEU A 23 -11.06 -12.15 3.75
C LEU A 23 -9.55 -12.09 4.02
N GLN A 24 -9.09 -12.04 5.28
CA GLN A 24 -7.67 -12.00 5.65
C GLN A 24 -6.83 -13.16 5.05
N PRO A 25 -7.27 -14.44 5.11
CA PRO A 25 -6.43 -15.56 4.67
C PRO A 25 -6.26 -15.63 3.15
N PHE A 26 -7.09 -14.95 2.35
CA PHE A 26 -6.95 -14.94 0.90
C PHE A 26 -5.93 -13.88 0.41
N ILE A 27 -5.74 -12.80 1.19
CA ILE A 27 -4.76 -11.75 0.88
C ILE A 27 -3.37 -12.08 1.46
N LEU A 28 -3.31 -12.86 2.54
CA LEU A 28 -2.07 -13.11 3.29
C LEU A 28 -1.43 -14.48 3.02
N ALA A 29 -1.92 -15.25 2.06
CA ALA A 29 -1.24 -16.45 1.59
C ALA A 29 -0.10 -16.04 0.63
N GLU A 30 1.03 -15.60 1.18
CA GLU A 30 2.25 -15.46 0.39
C GLU A 30 3.01 -16.79 0.36
N THR A 31 2.88 -17.52 -0.75
CA THR A 31 3.92 -18.49 -1.16
C THR A 31 5.24 -17.73 -1.32
N GLY A 32 6.35 -18.39 -1.01
CA GLY A 32 7.68 -17.77 -1.05
C GLY A 32 7.94 -17.04 -2.37
N VAL A 33 8.84 -16.05 -2.34
CA VAL A 33 9.14 -15.17 -3.48
C VAL A 33 9.48 -15.96 -4.75
N GLY A 34 10.06 -17.16 -4.62
CA GLY A 34 10.43 -18.03 -5.74
C GLY A 34 9.27 -18.61 -6.57
N GLU A 35 8.03 -18.64 -6.07
CA GLU A 35 6.87 -19.19 -6.80
C GLU A 35 5.89 -18.12 -7.30
N LYS A 36 6.10 -16.86 -6.93
CA LYS A 36 5.23 -15.76 -7.35
C LYS A 36 5.80 -15.07 -8.56
N GLU A 37 5.03 -14.99 -9.64
CA GLU A 37 5.40 -14.23 -10.84
C GLU A 37 4.98 -12.75 -10.73
N PHE A 38 3.87 -12.48 -10.03
CA PHE A 38 3.27 -11.15 -9.92
C PHE A 38 2.58 -10.94 -8.57
N SER A 39 2.64 -9.72 -8.03
CA SER A 39 1.82 -9.29 -6.90
C SER A 39 1.32 -7.87 -7.05
N ILE A 40 0.16 -7.59 -6.45
CA ILE A 40 -0.43 -6.26 -6.36
C ILE A 40 -0.86 -6.02 -4.93
N GLY A 41 -0.68 -4.80 -4.44
CA GLY A 41 -1.03 -4.46 -3.07
C GLY A 41 -1.30 -2.97 -2.86
N PRO A 42 -2.12 -2.62 -1.85
CA PRO A 42 -2.24 -1.24 -1.42
C PRO A 42 -0.91 -0.79 -0.77
N ARG A 43 -0.61 0.50 -0.89
CA ARG A 43 0.55 1.17 -0.27
C ARG A 43 0.07 2.38 0.52
N ALA A 44 0.69 2.62 1.68
CA ALA A 44 0.55 3.85 2.43
C ALA A 44 1.94 4.43 2.66
N ILE A 45 2.12 5.70 2.34
CA ILE A 45 3.39 6.41 2.52
C ILE A 45 3.18 7.59 3.47
N ARG A 46 4.19 7.88 4.26
CA ARG A 46 4.26 9.10 5.07
C ARG A 46 5.43 9.92 4.58
N THR A 47 5.15 11.09 4.01
CA THR A 47 6.16 12.01 3.50
C THR A 47 6.32 13.19 4.44
N SER A 48 7.55 13.42 4.91
CA SER A 48 7.90 14.60 5.73
C SER A 48 8.98 15.41 4.99
N PRO A 49 8.58 16.39 4.15
CA PRO A 49 9.52 17.32 3.55
C PRO A 49 10.33 18.05 4.64
N ARG A 50 11.59 18.40 4.35
CA ARG A 50 12.50 19.05 5.32
C ARG A 50 11.94 20.37 5.88
N ASP A 51 11.15 21.08 5.08
CA ASP A 51 10.60 22.40 5.41
C ASP A 51 9.09 22.37 5.68
N ALA A 52 8.49 21.19 5.85
CA ALA A 52 7.07 21.07 6.17
C ALA A 52 6.88 21.01 7.69
N ASP A 53 5.95 21.83 8.21
CA ASP A 53 5.57 21.81 9.62
C ASP A 53 4.97 20.46 10.04
N GLU A 54 4.31 19.76 9.11
CA GLU A 54 3.68 18.45 9.35
C GLU A 54 3.92 17.47 8.19
N GLY A 55 4.19 16.20 8.54
CA GLY A 55 4.30 15.11 7.57
C GLY A 55 2.93 14.60 7.14
N SER A 56 2.70 14.46 5.83
CA SER A 56 1.43 13.99 5.26
C SER A 56 1.42 12.47 5.08
N TRP A 57 0.26 11.86 5.31
CA TRP A 57 -0.03 10.49 4.89
C TRP A 57 -0.64 10.48 3.52
N SER A 58 -0.31 9.48 2.72
CA SER A 58 -0.84 9.31 1.37
C SER A 58 -1.07 7.84 1.10
N ALA A 59 -2.11 7.56 0.31
CA ALA A 59 -2.47 6.22 -0.10
C ALA A 59 -2.07 6.01 -1.56
N GLY A 60 -1.70 4.79 -1.90
CA GLY A 60 -1.23 4.42 -3.22
C GLY A 60 -1.47 2.95 -3.51
N GLY A 61 -1.06 2.56 -4.71
CA GLY A 61 -1.01 1.18 -5.15
C GLY A 61 0.41 0.82 -5.52
N GLN A 62 0.77 -0.44 -5.30
CA GLN A 62 2.01 -1.01 -5.80
C GLN A 62 1.73 -2.31 -6.55
N VAL A 63 2.50 -2.54 -7.59
CA VAL A 63 2.58 -3.78 -8.34
C VAL A 63 4.02 -4.26 -8.31
N ARG A 64 4.22 -5.57 -8.17
CA ARG A 64 5.53 -6.19 -8.24
C ARG A 64 5.50 -7.32 -9.26
N LEU A 65 6.52 -7.36 -10.09
CA LEU A 65 6.79 -8.43 -11.03
C LEU A 65 8.08 -9.11 -10.58
N TYR A 66 8.05 -10.42 -10.40
CA TYR A 66 9.21 -11.19 -9.99
C TYR A 66 9.83 -11.83 -11.23
N LEU A 67 11.02 -11.39 -11.61
CA LEU A 67 11.73 -11.89 -12.79
C LEU A 67 12.46 -13.21 -12.47
N SER A 68 12.86 -13.38 -11.21
CA SER A 68 13.51 -14.58 -10.67
C SER A 68 13.31 -14.61 -9.15
N PRO A 69 13.59 -15.72 -8.45
CA PRO A 69 13.51 -15.76 -6.99
C PRO A 69 14.35 -14.66 -6.30
N ALA A 70 15.48 -14.27 -6.89
CA ALA A 70 16.39 -13.27 -6.33
C ALA A 70 16.10 -11.83 -6.80
N LEU A 71 15.30 -11.62 -7.86
CA LEU A 71 15.11 -10.30 -8.48
C LEU A 71 13.66 -9.99 -8.84
N GLY A 72 13.20 -8.81 -8.45
CA GLY A 72 11.90 -8.27 -8.81
C GLY A 72 11.95 -6.82 -9.29
N LEU A 73 10.88 -6.39 -9.93
CA LEU A 73 10.58 -5.02 -10.30
C LEU A 73 9.32 -4.58 -9.55
N GLU A 74 9.32 -3.38 -9.00
CA GLU A 74 8.17 -2.75 -8.37
C GLU A 74 7.80 -1.49 -9.14
N GLY A 75 6.54 -1.38 -9.51
CA GLY A 75 5.93 -0.12 -9.89
C GLY A 75 5.01 0.35 -8.77
N SER A 76 5.08 1.62 -8.38
CA SER A 76 4.08 2.21 -7.49
C SER A 76 3.56 3.53 -8.03
N ILE A 77 2.30 3.79 -7.67
CA ILE A 77 1.67 5.08 -7.89
C ILE A 77 1.02 5.49 -6.58
N ASP A 78 1.41 6.66 -6.08
CA ASP A 78 0.85 7.19 -4.84
C ASP A 78 0.07 8.47 -5.13
N TYR A 79 -0.92 8.74 -4.28
CA TYR A 79 -1.75 9.94 -4.40
C TYR A 79 -1.49 10.86 -3.22
N ILE A 80 -0.70 11.90 -3.46
CA ILE A 80 -0.32 12.88 -2.45
C ILE A 80 -1.14 14.15 -2.64
N ARG A 81 -1.87 14.55 -1.60
CA ARG A 81 -2.49 15.88 -1.52
C ARG A 81 -1.72 16.71 -0.52
N HIS A 82 -1.27 17.88 -0.97
CA HIS A 82 -0.73 18.91 -0.09
C HIS A 82 -1.66 20.11 -0.08
N ASP A 83 -2.15 20.45 1.11
CA ASP A 83 -2.93 21.67 1.35
C ASP A 83 -1.98 22.79 1.78
N TYR A 84 -1.66 23.71 0.87
CA TYR A 84 -0.88 24.91 1.17
C TYR A 84 -1.85 26.09 1.40
N GLY A 85 -2.51 26.08 2.56
CA GLY A 85 -3.47 27.13 2.95
C GLY A 85 -4.85 27.04 2.26
N PRO A 86 -5.74 28.02 2.49
CA PRO A 86 -7.17 27.92 2.10
C PRO A 86 -7.45 27.97 0.59
N LEU A 87 -6.46 28.30 -0.24
CA LEU A 87 -6.68 28.60 -1.67
C LEU A 87 -5.78 27.80 -2.63
N THR A 88 -4.84 26.98 -2.14
CA THR A 88 -3.88 26.27 -3.00
C THR A 88 -3.78 24.79 -2.62
N GLN A 89 -4.45 23.93 -3.41
CA GLN A 89 -4.30 22.47 -3.31
C GLN A 89 -3.38 21.97 -4.41
N ILE A 90 -2.23 21.40 -4.04
CA ILE A 90 -1.33 20.74 -4.99
C ILE A 90 -1.59 19.24 -4.92
N LYS A 91 -1.83 18.63 -6.08
CA LYS A 91 -2.04 17.19 -6.24
C LYS A 91 -0.84 16.63 -6.96
N THR A 92 -0.10 15.76 -6.29
CA THR A 92 1.07 15.11 -6.87
C THR A 92 0.78 13.64 -7.08
N TYR A 93 1.14 13.15 -8.27
CA TYR A 93 1.05 11.74 -8.63
C TYR A 93 2.47 11.18 -8.82
N PRO A 94 3.18 10.88 -7.72
CA PRO A 94 4.43 10.14 -7.81
C PRO A 94 4.22 8.77 -8.45
N VAL A 95 4.98 8.52 -9.51
CA VAL A 95 5.13 7.19 -10.11
C VAL A 95 6.55 6.73 -9.82
N GLN A 96 6.70 5.61 -9.14
CA GLN A 96 8.01 5.04 -8.78
C GLN A 96 8.22 3.72 -9.51
N ALA A 97 9.43 3.53 -10.02
CA ALA A 97 9.91 2.25 -10.52
C ALA A 97 11.16 1.85 -9.73
N SER A 98 11.14 0.65 -9.17
CA SER A 98 12.21 0.14 -8.31
C SER A 98 12.58 -1.29 -8.69
N LEU A 99 13.84 -1.64 -8.44
CA LEU A 99 14.37 -2.98 -8.54
C LEU A 99 14.57 -3.53 -7.13
N LEU A 100 14.18 -4.79 -6.93
CA LEU A 100 14.22 -5.49 -5.66
C LEU A 100 15.20 -6.65 -5.79
N ALA A 101 16.19 -6.70 -4.89
CA ALA A 101 17.13 -7.81 -4.81
C ALA A 101 16.90 -8.56 -3.49
N TYR A 102 16.38 -9.78 -3.58
CA TYR A 102 16.05 -10.63 -2.45
C TYR A 102 17.28 -11.42 -1.99
N LEU A 103 17.68 -11.25 -0.74
CA LEU A 103 18.90 -11.85 -0.19
C LEU A 103 18.70 -13.32 0.22
N MET A 104 17.49 -13.69 0.62
CA MET A 104 17.13 -15.04 1.09
C MET A 104 15.76 -15.44 0.54
N PRO A 105 15.66 -15.81 -0.75
CA PRO A 105 14.37 -15.97 -1.43
C PRO A 105 13.56 -17.21 -1.00
N ASP A 106 14.22 -18.22 -0.45
CA ASP A 106 13.60 -19.49 0.00
C ASP A 106 13.23 -19.49 1.49
N SER A 107 13.43 -18.37 2.18
CA SER A 107 13.17 -18.23 3.62
C SER A 107 11.79 -17.64 3.87
N ALA A 108 11.15 -18.03 4.99
CA ALA A 108 9.90 -17.42 5.44
C ALA A 108 9.98 -15.89 5.64
N VAL A 109 11.20 -15.39 5.92
CA VAL A 109 11.52 -13.95 5.95
C VAL A 109 12.51 -13.67 4.83
N CYS A 110 12.09 -12.84 3.88
CA CYS A 110 12.89 -12.46 2.70
C CYS A 110 13.36 -11.01 2.83
N PRO A 111 14.52 -10.73 3.46
CA PRO A 111 15.11 -9.40 3.41
C PRO A 111 15.49 -9.04 1.96
N PHE A 112 15.24 -7.79 1.57
CA PHE A 112 15.51 -7.31 0.22
C PHE A 112 16.15 -5.92 0.24
N LEU A 113 17.01 -5.69 -0.76
CA LEU A 113 17.47 -4.36 -1.12
C LEU A 113 16.52 -3.79 -2.15
N LEU A 114 16.20 -2.50 -2.01
CA LEU A 114 15.35 -1.77 -2.93
C LEU A 114 16.13 -0.55 -3.45
N GLY A 115 16.18 -0.40 -4.76
CA GLY A 115 16.76 0.76 -5.42
C GLY A 115 15.93 1.15 -6.64
N GLY A 116 15.63 2.43 -6.81
CA GLY A 116 14.71 2.88 -7.86
C GLY A 116 14.72 4.39 -8.05
N ALA A 117 13.90 4.83 -8.99
CA ALA A 117 13.67 6.24 -9.29
C ALA A 117 12.18 6.54 -9.28
N GLY A 118 11.82 7.72 -8.78
CA GLY A 118 10.47 8.25 -8.78
C GLY A 118 10.35 9.46 -9.69
N TRP A 119 9.29 9.51 -10.48
CA TRP A 119 8.88 10.70 -11.23
C TRP A 119 7.68 11.33 -10.54
N TYR A 120 7.82 12.59 -10.13
CA TYR A 120 6.78 13.35 -9.46
C TYR A 120 6.18 14.33 -10.48
N TYR A 121 4.93 14.08 -10.87
CA TYR A 121 4.19 14.99 -11.75
C TYR A 121 3.19 15.81 -10.93
N THR A 122 3.10 17.10 -11.24
CA THR A 122 2.22 18.11 -10.63
C THR A 122 1.21 18.65 -11.62
#